data_AF-A0A4D5XEH0-F1
#
_entry.id   AF-A0A4D5XEH0-F1
#
_cell.length_a   1.000
_cell.length_b   1.000
_cell.length_c   1.000
_cell.angle_alpha   90.00
_cell.angle_beta   90.00
_cell.angle_gamma   90.00
#
_symmetry.space_group_name_H-M   'P 1'
#
loop_
_entity.id
_entity.type
_entity.pdbx_description
1 polymer ?
#
loop_
_entity_poly.entity_id
_entity_poly.type
_entity_poly.pdbx_seq_one_letter_code
_entity_poly.pdbx_strand_id
1 'polypeptide(L)'
;GMIPKMRKSAFQQKFSVTFVSPDGKRSQPFYFFTRYDRSTIAQTWQVLRSEFDQMLLDNAREKGAEVREETTVNKLLMEGDRVVGVEATDKSGRTYEVRAKIVLDCSGKEAFTSNRNGWRLRDPYLNKIAVWTYYKDAKRGEGIDEGDTTVAYVPEKGWY
;
A
#
# COMPACT_ATOMS: atom_id res chain seq x y z
N GLY A 1 17.66 -5.04 -4.41
CA GLY A 1 16.20 -4.92 -4.49
C GLY A 1 15.57 -5.69 -3.34
N MET A 2 14.25 -5.60 -3.16
CA MET A 2 13.57 -6.10 -1.96
C MET A 2 13.32 -7.62 -1.93
N ILE A 3 13.31 -8.29 -3.07
CA ILE A 3 12.93 -9.72 -3.15
C ILE A 3 13.71 -10.62 -2.18
N PRO A 4 15.05 -10.53 -2.05
CA PRO A 4 15.78 -11.33 -1.07
C PRO A 4 15.38 -11.03 0.39
N LYS A 5 15.09 -9.76 0.73
CA LYS A 5 14.63 -9.36 2.06
C LYS A 5 13.22 -9.92 2.33
N MET A 6 12.31 -9.83 1.36
CA MET A 6 10.95 -10.38 1.45
C MET A 6 10.94 -11.90 1.62
N ARG A 7 11.79 -12.63 0.89
CA ARG A 7 11.93 -14.10 1.04
C ARG A 7 12.44 -14.53 2.43
N LYS A 8 13.14 -13.66 3.14
CA LYS A 8 13.65 -13.89 4.51
C LYS A 8 12.73 -13.33 5.60
N SER A 9 11.71 -12.55 5.23
CA SER A 9 10.77 -11.96 6.18
C SER A 9 9.83 -13.02 6.77
N ALA A 10 9.22 -12.69 7.91
CA ALA A 10 8.17 -13.51 8.51
C ALA A 10 6.79 -13.31 7.85
N PHE A 11 6.69 -12.49 6.81
CA PHE A 11 5.42 -12.25 6.13
C PHE A 11 4.91 -13.53 5.46
N GLN A 12 3.62 -13.78 5.62
CA GLN A 12 2.98 -14.97 5.05
C GLN A 12 3.00 -14.89 3.52
N GLN A 13 3.50 -15.94 2.87
CA GLN A 13 3.48 -16.03 1.41
C GLN A 13 2.04 -16.23 0.91
N LYS A 14 1.70 -15.56 -0.19
CA LYS A 14 0.39 -15.59 -0.84
C LYS A 14 0.55 -16.05 -2.28
N PHE A 15 -0.16 -17.10 -2.64
CA PHE A 15 -0.14 -17.70 -3.99
C PHE A 15 -1.49 -17.65 -4.71
N SER A 16 -2.55 -17.25 -4.01
CA SER A 16 -3.91 -17.29 -4.52
C SER A 16 -4.83 -16.27 -3.85
N VAL A 17 -6.04 -16.19 -4.41
CA VAL A 17 -7.21 -15.56 -3.80
C VAL A 17 -8.36 -16.56 -3.88
N THR A 18 -9.21 -16.61 -2.86
CA THR A 18 -10.46 -17.37 -2.87
C THR A 18 -11.65 -16.45 -2.67
N PHE A 19 -12.80 -16.85 -3.21
CA PHE A 19 -14.05 -16.13 -3.04
C PHE A 19 -15.08 -17.02 -2.35
N VAL A 20 -15.87 -16.46 -1.45
CA VAL A 20 -17.01 -17.14 -0.83
C VAL A 20 -18.30 -16.49 -1.33
N SER A 21 -19.14 -17.29 -1.98
CA SER A 21 -20.43 -16.85 -2.50
C SER A 21 -21.46 -16.62 -1.38
N PRO A 22 -22.58 -15.93 -1.67
CA PRO A 22 -23.65 -15.69 -0.69
C PRO A 22 -24.19 -16.95 0.00
N ASP A 23 -24.12 -18.12 -0.66
CA ASP A 23 -24.54 -19.41 -0.12
C ASP A 23 -23.45 -20.09 0.75
N GLY A 24 -22.35 -19.38 1.05
CA GLY A 24 -21.25 -19.85 1.89
C GLY A 24 -20.27 -20.78 1.19
N LYS A 25 -20.45 -21.09 -0.11
CA LYS A 25 -19.53 -21.95 -0.84
C LYS A 25 -18.25 -21.21 -1.20
N ARG A 26 -17.12 -21.84 -0.89
CA ARG A 26 -15.80 -21.35 -1.31
C ARG A 26 -15.51 -21.77 -2.74
N SER A 27 -14.97 -20.86 -3.53
CA SER A 27 -14.42 -21.18 -4.85
C SER A 27 -13.21 -22.10 -4.74
N GLN A 28 -12.81 -22.71 -5.86
CA GLN A 28 -11.43 -23.19 -5.97
C GLN A 28 -10.46 -22.00 -5.86
N PRO A 29 -9.24 -22.20 -5.30
CA PRO A 29 -8.26 -21.13 -5.24
C PRO A 29 -7.82 -20.67 -6.64
N PHE A 30 -7.83 -19.36 -6.85
CA PHE A 30 -7.29 -18.76 -8.06
C PHE A 30 -5.78 -18.59 -7.90
N TYR A 31 -5.02 -19.66 -8.18
CA TYR A 31 -3.58 -19.65 -8.08
C TYR A 31 -2.92 -18.77 -9.14
N PHE A 32 -1.99 -17.90 -8.72
CA PHE A 32 -1.27 -17.00 -9.62
C PHE A 32 -0.42 -17.76 -10.66
N PHE A 33 0.06 -18.95 -10.31
CA PHE A 33 0.89 -19.78 -11.19
C PHE A 33 0.11 -20.52 -12.29
N THR A 34 -1.21 -20.32 -12.37
CA THR A 34 -1.99 -20.73 -13.55
C THR A 34 -1.75 -19.80 -14.74
N ARG A 35 -1.34 -18.55 -14.48
CA ARG A 35 -1.08 -17.54 -15.51
C ARG A 35 0.38 -17.14 -15.64
N TYR A 36 1.15 -17.28 -14.56
CA TYR A 36 2.54 -16.86 -14.48
C TYR A 36 3.47 -18.00 -14.09
N ASP A 37 4.76 -17.85 -14.41
CA ASP A 37 5.75 -18.84 -14.01
C ASP A 37 5.86 -18.93 -12.48
N ARG A 38 5.74 -20.16 -11.98
CA ARG A 38 5.72 -20.46 -10.55
C ARG A 38 7.05 -20.14 -9.87
N SER A 39 8.16 -20.25 -10.58
CA SER A 39 9.51 -20.10 -10.02
C SER A 39 9.97 -18.65 -9.90
N THR A 40 9.27 -17.72 -10.55
CA THR A 40 9.69 -16.32 -10.67
C THR A 40 8.73 -15.35 -9.98
N ILE A 41 7.54 -15.14 -10.53
CA ILE A 41 6.67 -13.99 -10.19
C ILE A 41 5.30 -14.38 -9.64
N ALA A 42 4.93 -15.66 -9.64
CA ALA A 42 3.60 -16.12 -9.24
C ALA A 42 3.37 -16.17 -7.72
N GLN A 43 3.89 -15.19 -6.98
CA GLN A 43 3.74 -15.08 -5.53
C GLN A 43 3.78 -13.62 -5.06
N THR A 44 3.17 -13.38 -3.90
CA THR A 44 3.31 -12.14 -3.14
C THR A 44 3.26 -12.44 -1.63
N TRP A 45 3.12 -11.43 -0.78
CA TRP A 45 3.09 -11.58 0.67
C TRP A 45 1.90 -10.85 1.29
N GLN A 46 1.34 -11.42 2.35
CA GLN A 46 0.49 -10.69 3.30
C GLN A 46 1.41 -9.95 4.26
N VAL A 47 1.41 -8.62 4.21
CA VAL A 47 2.37 -7.80 4.95
C VAL A 47 1.69 -6.99 6.05
N LEU A 48 2.40 -6.83 7.17
CA LEU A 48 2.07 -5.77 8.12
C LEU A 48 2.66 -4.47 7.58
N ARG A 49 1.80 -3.50 7.25
CA ARG A 49 2.20 -2.28 6.55
C ARG A 49 3.23 -1.44 7.30
N SER A 50 3.15 -1.35 8.63
CA SER A 50 4.14 -0.62 9.43
C SER A 50 5.56 -1.15 9.24
N GLU A 51 5.71 -2.48 9.21
CA GLU A 51 7.00 -3.12 9.00
C GLU A 51 7.43 -3.07 7.54
N PHE A 52 6.52 -3.37 6.62
CA PHE A 52 6.84 -3.39 5.20
C PHE A 52 7.23 -2.01 4.66
N ASP A 53 6.49 -0.96 5.05
CA ASP A 53 6.79 0.41 4.61
C ASP A 53 8.14 0.87 5.19
N GLN A 54 8.45 0.51 6.44
CA GLN A 54 9.77 0.77 7.03
C GLN A 54 10.89 0.05 6.26
N MET A 55 10.71 -1.23 5.92
CA MET A 55 11.67 -1.98 5.14
C MET A 55 11.94 -1.33 3.76
N LEU A 56 10.90 -0.79 3.12
CA LEU A 56 11.04 -0.05 1.86
C LEU A 56 11.81 1.27 2.05
N LEU A 57 11.48 2.02 3.11
CA LEU A 57 12.12 3.29 3.44
C LEU A 57 13.61 3.10 3.76
N ASP A 58 13.93 2.08 4.56
CA ASP A 58 15.31 1.72 4.91
C ASP A 58 16.09 1.30 3.66
N ASN A 59 15.50 0.50 2.78
CA ASN A 59 16.13 0.13 1.51
C ASN A 59 16.36 1.37 0.61
N ALA A 60 15.49 2.38 0.64
CA ALA A 60 15.73 3.63 -0.07
C ALA A 60 16.93 4.38 0.51
N ARG A 61 17.03 4.48 1.86
CA ARG A 61 18.21 5.06 2.53
C ARG A 61 19.50 4.33 2.17
N GLU A 62 19.51 2.99 2.23
CA GLU A 62 20.65 2.15 1.84
C GLU A 62 21.08 2.35 0.38
N LYS A 63 20.16 2.81 -0.48
CA LYS A 63 20.43 3.13 -1.89
C LYS A 63 20.81 4.59 -2.13
N GLY A 64 20.98 5.37 -1.07
CA GLY A 64 21.46 6.75 -1.13
C GLY A 64 20.36 7.80 -1.17
N ALA A 65 19.09 7.42 -0.97
CA ALA A 65 18.04 8.41 -0.79
C ALA A 65 18.20 9.12 0.56
N GLU A 66 18.14 10.44 0.57
CA GLU A 66 17.97 11.20 1.80
C GLU A 66 16.52 11.07 2.27
N VAL A 67 16.33 10.50 3.46
CA VAL A 67 15.01 10.32 4.06
C VAL A 67 14.92 11.19 5.30
N ARG A 68 13.86 12.01 5.35
CA ARG A 68 13.53 12.88 6.49
C ARG A 68 12.17 12.48 7.04
N GLU A 69 12.18 11.71 8.13
CA GLU A 69 10.98 11.35 8.87
C GLU A 69 10.52 12.51 9.76
N GLU A 70 9.30 12.41 10.30
CA GLU A 70 8.70 13.45 11.16
C GLU A 70 8.76 14.86 10.52
N THR A 71 8.64 14.92 9.20
CA THR A 71 8.76 16.14 8.38
C THR A 71 7.54 16.26 7.48
N THR A 72 6.71 17.28 7.73
CA THR A 72 5.46 17.49 7.00
C THR A 72 5.67 18.53 5.90
N VAL A 73 5.32 18.19 4.66
CA VAL A 73 5.28 19.16 3.56
C VAL A 73 4.02 20.00 3.67
N ASN A 74 4.19 21.33 3.76
CA ASN A 74 3.08 22.26 3.96
C ASN A 74 2.70 23.01 2.69
N LYS A 75 3.63 23.20 1.75
CA LYS A 75 3.42 24.03 0.56
C LYS A 75 4.33 23.62 -0.60
N LEU A 76 3.83 23.73 -1.84
CA LEU A 76 4.65 23.68 -3.04
C LEU A 76 5.27 25.06 -3.32
N LEU A 77 6.55 25.09 -3.65
CA LEU A 77 7.23 26.31 -4.10
C LEU A 77 7.06 26.44 -5.61
N MET A 78 6.61 27.60 -6.07
CA MET A 78 6.27 27.86 -7.47
C MET A 78 7.10 29.03 -8.01
N GLU A 79 7.58 28.89 -9.24
CA GLU A 79 8.12 29.97 -10.06
C GLU A 79 7.34 30.01 -11.37
N GLY A 80 6.43 31.00 -11.50
CA GLY A 80 5.43 30.99 -12.56
C GLY A 80 4.50 29.77 -12.44
N ASP A 81 4.45 28.96 -13.49
CA ASP A 81 3.68 27.72 -13.58
C ASP A 81 4.48 26.47 -13.15
N ARG A 82 5.76 26.63 -12.79
CA ARG A 82 6.67 25.53 -12.46
C ARG A 82 6.78 25.30 -10.96
N VAL A 83 6.62 24.04 -10.53
CA VAL A 83 7.01 23.60 -9.19
C VAL A 83 8.55 23.50 -9.10
N VAL A 84 9.15 24.18 -8.12
CA VAL A 84 10.60 24.26 -7.91
C VAL A 84 11.06 23.75 -6.55
N GLY A 85 10.14 23.21 -5.74
CA GLY A 85 10.45 22.65 -4.44
C GLY A 85 9.24 22.58 -3.52
N VAL A 86 9.53 22.40 -2.23
CA VAL A 86 8.53 22.34 -1.16
C VAL A 86 8.99 23.14 0.05
N GLU A 87 8.04 23.66 0.80
CA GLU A 87 8.24 24.09 2.19
C GLU A 87 7.80 22.97 3.11
N ALA A 88 8.62 22.65 4.11
CA ALA A 88 8.35 21.60 5.09
C ALA A 88 8.62 22.07 6.51
N THR A 89 7.93 21.45 7.47
CA THR A 89 8.14 21.64 8.91
C THR A 89 8.60 20.33 9.53
N ASP A 90 9.70 20.37 10.28
CA ASP A 90 10.18 19.21 11.04
C ASP A 90 9.49 19.09 12.41
N LYS A 91 9.79 18.01 13.13
CA LYS A 91 9.26 17.74 14.48
C LYS A 91 9.54 18.80 15.54
N SER A 92 10.55 19.65 15.34
CA SER A 92 10.85 20.77 16.26
C SER A 92 9.97 22.00 15.99
N GLY A 93 9.14 21.96 14.95
CA GLY A 93 8.35 23.10 14.48
C GLY A 93 9.14 24.05 13.57
N ARG A 94 10.37 23.70 13.18
CA ARG A 94 11.16 24.52 12.27
C ARG A 94 10.67 24.33 10.84
N THR A 95 10.31 25.43 10.20
CA THR A 95 9.94 25.48 8.78
C THR A 95 11.15 25.83 7.91
N TYR A 96 11.30 25.14 6.77
CA TYR A 96 12.39 25.38 5.81
C TYR A 96 11.98 24.96 4.38
N GLU A 97 12.72 25.48 3.39
CA GLU A 97 12.54 25.12 1.98
C GLU A 97 13.46 23.96 1.56
N VAL A 98 12.95 23.13 0.65
CA VAL A 98 13.72 22.14 -0.11
C VAL A 98 13.47 22.37 -1.59
N ARG A 99 14.51 22.83 -2.32
CA ARG A 99 14.44 23.09 -3.76
C ARG A 99 14.79 21.83 -4.55
N ALA A 100 14.04 21.57 -5.62
CA ALA A 100 14.27 20.42 -6.50
C ALA A 100 13.82 20.73 -7.94
N LYS A 101 14.45 20.09 -8.93
CA LYS A 101 14.08 20.23 -10.35
C LYS A 101 12.76 19.55 -10.69
N ILE A 102 12.42 18.50 -9.94
CA ILE A 102 11.23 17.66 -10.06
C ILE A 102 10.73 17.37 -8.64
N VAL A 103 9.42 17.50 -8.43
CA VAL A 103 8.74 17.14 -7.19
C VAL A 103 7.68 16.10 -7.53
N LEU A 104 7.67 14.99 -6.79
CA LEU A 104 6.67 13.92 -6.93
C LEU A 104 5.80 13.88 -5.69
N ASP A 105 4.49 13.98 -5.87
CA ASP A 105 3.54 13.84 -4.77
C ASP A 105 3.21 12.37 -4.54
N CYS A 106 3.80 11.81 -3.49
CA CYS A 106 3.57 10.45 -3.02
C CYS A 106 2.81 10.41 -1.68
N SER A 107 2.01 11.43 -1.37
CA SER A 107 1.26 11.57 -0.09
C SER A 107 0.08 10.60 0.08
N GLY A 108 -0.18 9.74 -0.90
CA GLY A 108 -1.21 8.70 -0.83
C GLY A 108 -2.62 9.30 -0.74
N LYS A 109 -3.42 8.83 0.22
CA LYS A 109 -4.84 9.20 0.36
C LYS A 109 -5.06 10.71 0.53
N GLU A 110 -4.14 11.37 1.22
CA GLU A 110 -4.19 12.82 1.48
C GLU A 110 -4.05 13.65 0.20
N ALA A 111 -3.48 13.06 -0.86
CA ALA A 111 -3.44 13.62 -2.21
C ALA A 111 -3.11 15.12 -2.24
N PHE A 112 -2.05 15.51 -1.53
CA PHE A 112 -1.69 16.87 -1.15
C PHE A 112 -1.85 17.89 -2.28
N THR A 113 -1.24 17.61 -3.43
CA THR A 113 -1.22 18.48 -4.62
C THR A 113 -2.58 18.48 -5.31
N SER A 114 -3.16 17.29 -5.51
CA SER A 114 -4.44 17.14 -6.21
C SER A 114 -5.58 17.84 -5.47
N ASN A 115 -5.59 17.78 -4.14
CA ASN A 115 -6.58 18.45 -3.32
C ASN A 115 -6.42 19.97 -3.38
N ARG A 116 -5.19 20.50 -3.29
CA ARG A 116 -4.93 21.95 -3.34
C ARG A 116 -5.27 22.58 -4.68
N ASN A 117 -5.07 21.84 -5.77
CA ASN A 117 -5.40 22.31 -7.11
C ASN A 117 -6.84 21.98 -7.54
N GLY A 118 -7.64 21.34 -6.68
CA GLY A 118 -9.02 20.96 -7.01
C GLY A 118 -9.14 19.91 -8.12
N TRP A 119 -8.09 19.12 -8.35
CA TRP A 119 -8.06 18.10 -9.43
C TRP A 119 -8.76 16.80 -9.05
N ARG A 120 -9.10 16.62 -7.77
CA ARG A 120 -9.67 15.37 -7.29
C ARG A 120 -11.12 15.20 -7.75
N LEU A 121 -11.34 14.23 -8.62
CA LEU A 121 -12.67 13.79 -9.03
C LEU A 121 -13.06 12.52 -8.28
N ARG A 122 -14.26 12.49 -7.70
CA ARG A 122 -14.80 11.29 -7.05
C ARG A 122 -15.34 10.34 -8.12
N ASP A 123 -15.08 9.05 -7.94
CA ASP A 123 -15.76 8.01 -8.69
C ASP A 123 -17.18 7.82 -8.12
N PRO A 124 -18.25 8.07 -8.90
CA PRO A 124 -19.62 8.00 -8.42
C PRO A 124 -20.07 6.57 -8.06
N TYR A 125 -19.39 5.53 -8.55
CA TYR A 125 -19.75 4.13 -8.33
C TYR A 125 -19.00 3.49 -7.15
N LEU A 126 -17.95 4.14 -6.65
CA LEU A 126 -17.11 3.63 -5.56
C LEU A 126 -17.33 4.36 -4.23
N ASN A 127 -18.58 4.75 -3.96
CA ASN A 127 -19.00 5.30 -2.67
C ASN A 127 -19.15 4.20 -1.60
N LYS A 128 -18.03 3.55 -1.27
CA LYS A 128 -17.96 2.47 -0.28
C LYS A 128 -17.21 2.92 0.98
N ILE A 129 -17.58 2.34 2.12
CA ILE A 129 -16.89 2.50 3.40
C ILE A 129 -16.31 1.13 3.76
N ALA A 130 -15.11 1.11 4.34
CA ALA A 130 -14.50 -0.08 4.88
C ALA A 130 -14.47 0.02 6.42
N VAL A 131 -14.94 -1.02 7.09
CA VAL A 131 -14.77 -1.22 8.54
C VAL A 131 -13.89 -2.45 8.71
N TRP A 132 -12.84 -2.34 9.50
CA TRP A 132 -11.82 -3.39 9.62
C TRP A 132 -11.25 -3.45 11.04
N THR A 133 -10.74 -4.62 11.42
CA THR A 133 -10.00 -4.86 12.66
C THR A 133 -9.07 -6.06 12.51
N TYR A 134 -8.25 -6.34 13.52
CA TYR A 134 -7.40 -7.52 13.59
C TYR A 134 -8.00 -8.56 14.52
N TYR A 135 -7.90 -9.83 14.12
CA TYR A 135 -8.29 -10.98 14.94
C TYR A 135 -7.07 -11.86 15.20
N LYS A 136 -7.01 -12.45 16.39
CA LYS A 136 -5.99 -13.44 16.77
C LYS A 136 -6.60 -14.85 16.69
N ASP A 137 -5.75 -15.85 16.43
CA ASP A 137 -6.12 -17.27 16.42
C ASP A 137 -7.18 -17.64 15.38
N ALA A 138 -7.27 -16.84 14.30
CA ALA A 138 -8.14 -17.11 13.17
C ALA A 138 -7.70 -18.38 12.40
N LYS A 139 -8.68 -19.16 11.94
CA LYS A 139 -8.45 -20.35 11.14
C LYS A 139 -7.91 -19.96 9.75
N ARG A 140 -6.88 -20.66 9.29
CA ARG A 140 -6.27 -20.50 7.96
C ARG A 140 -6.53 -21.73 7.08
N GLY A 141 -6.29 -21.57 5.78
CA GLY A 141 -6.16 -22.71 4.87
C GLY A 141 -4.98 -23.61 5.22
N GLU A 142 -4.90 -24.77 4.60
CA GLU A 142 -3.82 -25.73 4.81
C GLU A 142 -2.72 -25.57 3.74
N GLY A 143 -1.46 -25.83 4.11
CA GLY A 143 -0.34 -25.84 3.18
C GLY A 143 -0.19 -24.53 2.39
N ILE A 144 -0.22 -24.62 1.06
CA ILE A 144 -0.02 -23.46 0.17
C ILE A 144 -1.11 -22.40 0.29
N ASP A 145 -2.29 -22.76 0.81
CA ASP A 145 -3.44 -21.87 0.94
C ASP A 145 -3.48 -21.12 2.27
N GLU A 146 -2.52 -21.34 3.18
CA GLU A 146 -2.48 -20.69 4.50
C GLU A 146 -2.46 -19.14 4.42
N GLY A 147 -1.87 -18.61 3.34
CA GLY A 147 -1.73 -17.18 3.10
C GLY A 147 -2.68 -16.59 2.07
N ASP A 148 -3.67 -17.34 1.61
CA ASP A 148 -4.60 -16.84 0.62
C ASP A 148 -5.45 -15.67 1.17
N THR A 149 -5.81 -14.74 0.30
CA THR A 149 -6.85 -13.75 0.67
C THR A 149 -8.18 -14.39 0.36
N THR A 150 -9.03 -14.55 1.36
CA THR A 150 -10.43 -14.92 1.17
C THR A 150 -11.26 -13.64 1.08
N VAL A 151 -12.11 -13.54 0.06
CA VAL A 151 -13.10 -12.47 -0.09
C VAL A 151 -14.49 -13.10 0.01
N ALA A 152 -15.20 -12.82 1.09
CA ALA A 152 -16.50 -13.39 1.36
C ALA A 152 -17.61 -12.36 1.14
N TYR A 153 -18.57 -12.70 0.28
CA TYR A 153 -19.73 -11.84 0.04
C TYR A 153 -20.74 -11.99 1.18
N VAL A 154 -21.27 -10.86 1.63
CA VAL A 154 -22.32 -10.79 2.65
C VAL A 154 -23.56 -10.16 2.03
N PRO A 155 -24.67 -10.92 1.90
CA PRO A 155 -25.94 -10.40 1.40
C PRO A 155 -26.30 -9.07 2.05
N GLU A 156 -26.63 -8.08 1.21
CA GLU A 156 -27.10 -6.75 1.62
C GLU A 156 -26.08 -5.90 2.41
N LYS A 157 -24.88 -6.41 2.69
CA LYS A 157 -23.85 -5.75 3.53
C LYS A 157 -22.51 -5.52 2.83
N GLY A 158 -22.26 -6.18 1.70
CA GLY A 158 -21.03 -6.02 0.92
C GLY A 158 -20.15 -7.26 0.96
N TRP A 159 -18.88 -7.11 1.35
CA TRP A 159 -17.90 -8.21 1.41
C TRP A 159 -16.85 -7.95 2.50
N TYR A 160 -16.17 -9.01 2.96
CA TYR A 160 -15.00 -8.94 3.86
C TYR A 160 -13.88 -9.89 3.45
#